data_AF-A0A7U9RBA0-F1
#
_entry.id   AF-A0A7U9RBA0-F1
#
_cell.length_a   1.000
_cell.length_b   1.000
_cell.length_c   1.000
_cell.angle_alpha   90.00
_cell.angle_beta   90.00
_cell.angle_gamma   90.00
#
_symmetry.space_group_name_H-M   'P 1'
#
loop_
_entity.id
_entity.type
_entity.pdbx_description
1 polymer ?
#
loop_
_entity_poly.entity_id
_entity_poly.type
_entity_poly.pdbx_seq_one_letter_code
_entity_poly.pdbx_strand_id
1 'polypeptide(L)'
;MDKYSHNHLLFLHDFSVPFDDNISERDLRKAKNRQKMAGGFRKESGSEMYCSIMTVIETLKKRKMGIIENIKMLFMGTPAIF
;
A
#
# COMPACT_ATOMS: atom_id res chain seq x y z
N MET A 1 -3.81 -15.68 16.76
CA MET A 1 -4.91 -15.61 15.78
C MET A 1 -6.08 -14.76 16.27
N ASP A 2 -6.24 -14.61 17.59
CA ASP A 2 -7.39 -13.92 18.21
C ASP A 2 -7.61 -12.46 17.76
N LYS A 3 -6.54 -11.71 17.52
CA LYS A 3 -6.60 -10.27 17.17
C LYS A 3 -7.41 -9.96 15.89
N TYR A 4 -7.47 -10.88 14.93
CA TYR A 4 -8.16 -10.67 13.64
C TYR A 4 -9.23 -11.72 13.35
N SER A 5 -9.58 -12.56 14.34
CA SER A 5 -10.56 -13.63 14.16
C SER A 5 -11.91 -13.12 13.64
N HIS A 6 -12.36 -11.97 14.15
CA HIS A 6 -13.61 -11.34 13.72
C HIS A 6 -13.58 -10.87 12.26
N ASN A 7 -12.42 -10.41 11.78
CA ASN A 7 -12.29 -9.87 10.42
C ASN A 7 -11.97 -10.95 9.38
N HIS A 8 -11.55 -12.14 9.81
CA HIS A 8 -11.10 -13.21 8.91
C HIS A 8 -12.19 -13.66 7.94
N LEU A 9 -13.45 -13.65 8.38
CA LEU A 9 -14.62 -14.02 7.58
C LEU A 9 -15.52 -12.81 7.28
N LEU A 10 -14.99 -11.58 7.35
CA LEU A 10 -15.79 -10.36 7.15
C LEU A 10 -16.48 -10.34 5.78
N PHE A 11 -15.85 -10.90 4.75
CA PHE A 11 -16.42 -11.01 3.40
C PHE A 11 -17.71 -11.86 3.33
N LEU A 12 -18.01 -12.70 4.34
CA LEU A 12 -19.27 -13.44 4.42
C LEU A 12 -20.45 -12.54 4.84
N HIS A 13 -20.17 -11.44 5.52
CA HIS A 13 -21.18 -10.54 6.09
C HIS A 13 -21.17 -9.16 5.43
N ASP A 14 -20.04 -8.71 4.92
CA ASP A 14 -19.85 -7.45 4.20
C ASP A 14 -19.28 -7.71 2.80
N PHE A 15 -20.15 -7.64 1.80
CA PHE A 15 -19.79 -7.85 0.39
C PHE A 15 -18.95 -6.72 -0.23
N SER A 16 -18.74 -5.61 0.49
CA SER A 16 -17.77 -4.59 0.07
C SER A 16 -16.32 -5.04 0.26
N VAL A 17 -16.10 -6.05 1.11
CA VAL A 17 -14.79 -6.66 1.36
C VAL A 17 -14.58 -7.81 0.37
N PRO A 18 -13.52 -7.79 -0.46
CA PRO A 18 -13.19 -8.90 -1.34
C PRO A 18 -12.93 -10.19 -0.54
N PHE A 19 -13.36 -11.33 -1.08
CA PHE A 19 -13.08 -12.65 -0.50
C PHE A 19 -11.62 -13.07 -0.67
N ASP A 20 -10.93 -12.46 -1.64
CA ASP A 20 -9.54 -12.75 -2.00
C ASP A 20 -8.58 -11.66 -1.52
N ASP A 21 -7.28 -11.96 -1.55
CA ASP A 21 -6.20 -11.04 -1.22
C ASP A 21 -5.51 -10.45 -2.46
N ASN A 22 -6.14 -10.55 -3.64
CA ASN A 22 -5.53 -10.17 -4.91
C ASN A 22 -5.04 -8.71 -4.93
N ILE A 23 -5.75 -7.83 -4.23
CA ILE A 23 -5.38 -6.41 -4.10
C ILE A 23 -4.04 -6.28 -3.37
N SER A 24 -3.89 -6.96 -2.23
CA SER A 24 -2.69 -6.96 -1.41
C SER A 24 -1.51 -7.60 -2.15
N GLU A 25 -1.73 -8.75 -2.78
CA GLU A 25 -0.69 -9.41 -3.56
C GLU A 25 -0.22 -8.56 -4.74
N ARG A 26 -1.15 -7.88 -5.43
CA ARG A 26 -0.83 -7.00 -6.56
C ARG A 26 0.03 -5.83 -6.12
N ASP A 27 -0.19 -5.29 -4.93
CA ASP A 27 0.64 -4.23 -4.38
C ASP A 27 2.05 -4.73 -4.03
N LEU A 28 2.17 -5.92 -3.40
CA LEU A 28 3.46 -6.55 -3.10
C LEU A 28 4.25 -6.92 -4.36
N ARG A 29 3.56 -7.30 -5.45
CA ARG A 29 4.19 -7.62 -6.74
C ARG A 29 5.00 -6.46 -7.30
N LYS A 30 4.62 -5.20 -7.05
CA LYS A 30 5.38 -4.01 -7.49
C LYS A 30 6.78 -3.99 -6.87
N ALA A 31 6.86 -4.19 -5.56
CA ALA A 31 8.13 -4.28 -4.84
C ALA A 31 8.95 -5.50 -5.29
N LYS A 32 8.31 -6.67 -5.45
CA LYS A 32 9.01 -7.87 -5.89
C LYS A 32 9.57 -7.75 -7.31
N ASN A 33 8.81 -7.14 -8.22
CA ASN A 33 9.27 -6.88 -9.59
C ASN A 33 10.50 -5.97 -9.57
N ARG A 34 10.49 -4.88 -8.77
CA ARG A 34 11.66 -4.00 -8.63
C ARG A 34 12.88 -4.73 -8.06
N GLN A 35 12.69 -5.65 -7.12
CA GLN A 35 13.77 -6.46 -6.57
C GLN A 35 14.37 -7.43 -7.60
N LYS A 36 13.54 -8.00 -8.49
CA LYS A 36 13.96 -9.02 -9.48
C LYS A 36 14.70 -8.45 -10.69
N MET A 37 14.58 -7.16 -10.98
CA MET A 37 15.24 -6.54 -12.13
C MET A 37 16.77 -6.48 -11.95
N ALA A 38 17.52 -6.58 -13.06
CA ALA A 38 18.95 -6.28 -13.07
C ALA A 38 19.15 -4.82 -12.64
N GLY A 39 19.95 -4.59 -11.59
CA GLY A 39 20.04 -3.25 -10.98
C GLY A 39 18.91 -2.90 -10.02
N GLY A 40 18.19 -3.89 -9.49
CA GLY A 40 17.19 -3.72 -8.42
C GLY A 40 17.78 -3.15 -7.12
N PHE A 41 17.11 -3.37 -5.99
CA PHE A 41 17.57 -2.81 -4.71
C PHE A 41 19.00 -3.26 -4.37
N ARG A 42 19.90 -2.29 -4.21
CA ARG A 42 21.32 -2.51 -3.85
C ARG A 42 21.61 -2.30 -2.36
N LYS A 43 20.71 -1.60 -1.66
CA LYS A 43 20.79 -1.28 -0.24
C LYS A 43 19.39 -1.37 0.36
N GLU A 44 19.32 -1.77 1.62
CA GLU A 44 18.08 -1.86 2.40
C GLU A 44 17.39 -0.50 2.50
N SER A 45 18.14 0.58 2.74
CA SER A 45 17.61 1.95 2.75
C SER A 45 16.87 2.34 1.46
N GLY A 46 17.32 1.80 0.32
CA GLY A 46 16.64 2.02 -0.97
C GLY A 46 15.31 1.28 -1.08
N SER A 47 15.23 0.05 -0.53
CA SER A 47 13.96 -0.69 -0.46
C SER A 47 13.00 -0.08 0.56
N GLU A 48 13.49 0.38 1.71
CA GLU A 48 12.67 1.06 2.73
C GLU A 48 12.09 2.36 2.17
N MET A 49 12.92 3.20 1.55
CA MET A 49 12.45 4.42 0.89
C MET A 49 11.38 4.13 -0.17
N TYR A 50 11.60 3.10 -0.99
CA TYR A 50 10.62 2.68 -2.00
C TYR A 50 9.30 2.24 -1.35
N CYS A 51 9.35 1.41 -0.31
CA CYS A 51 8.16 0.97 0.42
C CYS A 51 7.41 2.16 1.05
N SER A 52 8.12 3.10 1.66
CA SER A 52 7.51 4.31 2.24
C SER A 52 6.76 5.12 1.18
N ILE A 53 7.37 5.36 0.01
CA ILE A 53 6.73 6.07 -1.10
C ILE A 53 5.48 5.30 -1.60
N MET A 54 5.61 3.98 -1.79
CA MET A 54 4.51 3.15 -2.26
C MET A 54 3.35 3.09 -1.27
N THR A 55 3.62 3.04 0.03
CA THR A 55 2.59 3.10 1.08
C THR A 55 1.73 4.35 0.93
N VAL A 56 2.35 5.52 0.74
CA VAL A 56 1.61 6.78 0.52
C VAL A 56 0.76 6.70 -0.75
N ILE A 57 1.37 6.32 -1.88
CA ILE A 57 0.71 6.32 -3.18
C ILE A 57 -0.48 5.34 -3.22
N GLU A 58 -0.29 4.11 -2.72
CA GLU A 58 -1.35 3.10 -2.74
C GLU A 58 -2.48 3.41 -1.76
N THR A 59 -2.17 4.05 -0.63
CA THR A 59 -3.21 4.54 0.31
C THR A 59 -4.08 5.61 -0.34
N LEU A 60 -3.46 6.60 -1.01
CA LEU A 60 -4.20 7.65 -1.73
C LEU A 60 -5.09 7.07 -2.82
N LYS A 61 -4.61 6.07 -3.58
CA LYS A 61 -5.41 5.37 -4.58
C LYS A 61 -6.60 4.63 -3.96
N LYS A 62 -6.38 3.90 -2.86
CA LYS A 62 -7.44 3.15 -2.15
C LYS A 62 -8.53 4.08 -1.61
N ARG A 63 -8.15 5.27 -1.14
CA ARG A 63 -9.06 6.32 -0.67
C ARG A 63 -9.68 7.17 -1.79
N LYS A 64 -9.37 6.88 -3.06
CA LYS A 64 -9.82 7.64 -4.25
C LYS A 64 -9.48 9.14 -4.16
N MET A 65 -8.32 9.46 -3.59
CA MET A 65 -7.84 10.84 -3.44
C MET A 65 -6.92 11.24 -4.60
N GLY A 66 -6.93 12.52 -4.97
CA GLY A 66 -6.05 13.04 -6.02
C GLY A 66 -4.58 12.95 -5.63
N ILE A 67 -3.81 12.09 -6.31
CA ILE A 67 -2.42 11.76 -5.93
C ILE A 67 -1.53 13.02 -5.89
N ILE A 68 -1.53 13.80 -6.96
CA ILE A 68 -0.65 14.99 -7.08
C ILE A 68 -0.98 16.03 -6.01
N GLU A 69 -2.27 16.28 -5.79
CA GLU A 69 -2.73 17.26 -4.80
C GLU A 69 -2.30 16.86 -3.38
N ASN A 70 -2.50 15.59 -3.02
CA ASN A 70 -2.14 15.10 -1.70
C ASN A 70 -0.64 15.02 -1.47
N ILE A 71 0.14 14.73 -2.52
CA ILE A 71 1.61 14.82 -2.45
C ILE A 71 2.04 16.27 -2.19
N LYS A 72 1.44 17.26 -2.88
CA LYS A 72 1.72 18.68 -2.61
C LYS A 72 1.38 19.05 -1.17
N MET A 73 0.21 18.66 -0.68
CA MET A 73 -0.22 18.92 0.70
C MET A 73 0.75 18.32 1.73
N LEU A 74 1.25 17.11 1.48
CA LEU A 74 2.25 16.46 2.32
C LEU A 74 3.56 17.27 2.39
N PHE A 75 4.04 17.77 1.25
CA PHE A 75 5.23 18.64 1.22
C PHE A 75 5.01 20.01 1.84
N MET A 76 3.76 20.50 1.88
CA MET A 76 3.38 21.74 2.57
C MET A 76 3.23 21.57 4.10
N GLY A 77 3.53 20.37 4.64
CA GLY A 77 3.45 20.10 6.08
C GLY A 77 2.04 19.77 6.57
N THR A 78 1.08 19.54 5.66
CA THR A 78 -0.22 18.98 6.07
C THR A 78 0.02 17.53 6.50
N PRO A 79 -0.46 17.09 7.69
CA PRO A 79 -0.34 15.71 8.10
C PRO A 79 -0.97 14.83 7.02
N ALA A 80 -0.20 13.89 6.47
CA ALA A 80 -0.82 12.89 5.63
C ALA A 80 -1.78 12.07 6.50
N ILE A 81 -3.05 12.14 6.13
CA ILE A 81 -4.10 11.33 6.73
C ILE A 81 -3.92 9.94 6.12
N PHE A 82 -3.07 9.13 6.74
CA PHE A 82 -2.86 7.72 6.38
C PHE A 82 -3.95 6.82 6.97
#